data_AF-A0A2U8PLD0-F1
#
_entry.id   AF-A0A2U8PLD0-F1
#
_cell.length_a   1.000
_cell.length_b   1.000
_cell.length_c   1.000
_cell.angle_alpha   90.00
_cell.angle_beta   90.00
_cell.angle_gamma   90.00
#
_symmetry.space_group_name_H-M   'P 1'
#
loop_
_entity.id
_entity.type
_entity.pdbx_description
1 polymer ?
#
loop_
_entity_poly.entity_id
_entity_poly.type
_entity_poly.pdbx_seq_one_letter_code
_entity_poly.pdbx_strand_id
1 'polypeptide(L)' 'MRAAWKILWLFAAVLAAALGLAHQLVPDVVPVAFAEEPQPSWAVMTAFFLRAIEMIAASVVMIALAVIIGGLIQRRVLGR' A
#
# COMPACT_ATOMS: atom_id res chain seq x y z
N MET A 1 2.76 21.27 -0.61
CA MET A 1 2.04 20.69 -1.77
C MET A 1 2.94 19.79 -2.62
N ARG A 2 3.99 20.29 -3.30
CA ARG A 2 4.82 19.46 -4.22
C ARG A 2 5.46 18.22 -3.55
N ALA A 3 5.88 18.33 -2.29
CA ALA A 3 6.43 17.18 -1.54
C ALA A 3 5.37 16.10 -1.26
N ALA A 4 4.17 16.46 -0.79
CA ALA A 4 3.08 15.52 -0.54
C ALA A 4 2.67 14.76 -1.81
N TRP A 5 2.64 15.46 -2.96
CA TRP A 5 2.40 14.84 -4.27
C TRP A 5 3.49 13.84 -4.66
N LYS A 6 4.78 14.15 -4.41
CA LYS A 6 5.88 13.20 -4.66
C LYS A 6 5.75 11.95 -3.79
N ILE A 7 5.44 12.12 -2.50
CA ILE A 7 5.25 11.01 -1.55
C ILE A 7 4.08 10.13 -2.00
N LEU A 8 2.96 10.74 -2.37
CA LEU A 8 1.79 10.02 -2.88
C LEU A 8 2.15 9.15 -4.09
N TRP A 9 2.81 9.72 -5.10
CA TRP A 9 3.18 8.96 -6.31
C TRP A 9 4.22 7.88 -6.04
N LEU A 10 5.21 8.17 -5.19
CA LEU A 10 6.22 7.19 -4.78
C LEU A 10 5.57 5.97 -4.13
N PHE A 11 4.72 6.19 -3.12
CA PHE A 11 4.08 5.10 -2.40
C PHE A 11 2.98 4.42 -3.19
N ALA A 12 2.31 5.13 -4.11
CA ALA A 12 1.41 4.51 -5.07
C ALA A 12 2.17 3.53 -6.00
N ALA A 13 3.37 3.91 -6.46
CA ALA A 13 4.22 3.02 -7.25
C ALA A 13 4.70 1.81 -6.45
N VAL A 14 5.10 2.01 -5.18
CA VAL A 14 5.48 0.90 -4.27
C VAL A 14 4.29 -0.04 -4.04
N LEU A 15 3.09 0.51 -3.82
CA LEU A 15 1.87 -0.28 -3.64
C LEU A 15 1.54 -1.10 -4.88
N ALA A 16 1.59 -0.48 -6.07
CA ALA A 16 1.36 -1.18 -7.33
C ALA A 16 2.39 -2.30 -7.58
N ALA A 17 3.66 -2.05 -7.26
CA ALA A 17 4.71 -3.05 -7.36
C ALA A 17 4.49 -4.21 -6.38
N ALA A 18 4.11 -3.92 -5.13
CA ALA A 18 3.83 -4.94 -4.12
C ALA A 18 2.65 -5.84 -4.54
N LEU A 19 1.55 -5.24 -5.00
CA LEU A 19 0.38 -5.97 -5.51
C LEU A 19 0.73 -6.83 -6.74
N GLY A 20 1.51 -6.28 -7.68
CA GLY A 20 1.96 -7.02 -8.86
C GLY A 20 2.85 -8.20 -8.50
N LEU A 21 3.79 -8.00 -7.58
CA LEU A 21 4.67 -9.07 -7.07
C LEU A 21 3.89 -10.12 -6.29
N ALA A 22 2.90 -9.73 -5.49
CA ALA A 22 2.06 -10.67 -4.75
C ALA A 22 1.27 -11.56 -5.72
N HIS A 23 0.68 -10.96 -6.75
CA HIS A 23 -0.06 -11.69 -7.78
C HIS A 23 0.85 -12.60 -8.62
N GLN A 24 2.12 -12.24 -8.84
CA GLN A 24 3.03 -13.03 -9.68
C GLN A 24 3.76 -14.14 -8.92
N LEU A 25 4.22 -13.86 -7.69
CA LEU A 25 5.05 -14.78 -6.92
C LEU A 25 4.22 -15.68 -6.01
N VAL A 26 3.07 -15.19 -5.54
CA VAL A 26 2.32 -15.83 -4.47
C VAL A 26 0.80 -15.76 -4.66
N PRO A 27 0.25 -16.23 -5.81
CA PRO A 27 -1.17 -16.06 -6.14
C PRO A 27 -2.13 -16.82 -5.20
N ASP A 28 -1.74 -18.01 -4.73
CA ASP A 28 -2.63 -18.94 -4.04
C ASP A 28 -2.33 -19.09 -2.53
N VAL A 29 -1.46 -18.25 -1.96
CA VAL A 29 -1.16 -18.32 -0.53
C VAL A 29 -2.29 -17.71 0.28
N VAL A 30 -3.02 -18.58 0.98
CA VAL A 30 -3.98 -18.19 2.00
C VAL A 30 -3.30 -17.98 3.35
N PRO A 31 -3.84 -17.12 4.23
CA PRO A 31 -3.25 -16.89 5.54
C PRO A 31 -3.16 -18.21 6.32
N VAL A 32 -2.12 -18.34 7.14
CA VAL A 32 -1.76 -19.61 7.83
C VAL A 32 -2.93 -20.24 8.59
N ALA A 33 -3.86 -19.43 9.10
CA ALA A 33 -5.06 -19.90 9.81
C ALA A 33 -6.13 -20.57 8.92
N PHE A 34 -6.03 -20.45 7.60
CA PHE A 34 -7.02 -20.90 6.62
C PHE A 34 -6.47 -21.93 5.61
N ALA A 35 -5.23 -22.39 5.81
CA ALA A 35 -4.61 -23.38 4.93
C ALA A 35 -5.07 -24.80 5.32
N GLU A 36 -5.76 -25.50 4.42
CA GLU A 36 -6.13 -26.91 4.61
C GLU A 36 -4.92 -27.84 4.46
N GLU A 37 -3.97 -27.47 3.58
CA GLU A 37 -2.72 -28.21 3.35
C GLU A 37 -1.48 -27.39 3.75
N PRO A 38 -0.37 -28.05 4.15
CA PRO A 38 0.87 -27.37 4.49
C PRO A 38 1.45 -26.61 3.30
N GLN A 39 1.44 -25.27 3.38
CA GLN A 39 2.04 -24.42 2.36
C GLN A 39 3.56 -24.30 2.55
N PRO A 40 4.33 -24.12 1.46
CA PRO A 40 5.76 -23.94 1.56
C PRO A 40 6.12 -22.66 2.33
N SER A 41 7.01 -22.77 3.31
CA SER A 41 7.35 -21.69 4.26
C SER A 41 7.87 -20.42 3.58
N TRP A 42 8.60 -20.56 2.47
CA TRP A 42 9.11 -19.42 1.71
C TRP A 42 7.96 -18.59 1.11
N ALA A 43 6.92 -19.24 0.57
CA ALA A 43 5.79 -18.57 -0.07
C ALA A 43 4.95 -17.81 0.96
N VAL A 44 4.71 -18.43 2.12
CA VAL A 44 4.03 -17.80 3.26
C VAL A 44 4.80 -16.56 3.74
N MET A 45 6.12 -16.67 3.87
CA MET A 45 6.97 -15.57 4.32
C MET A 45 6.97 -14.40 3.32
N THR A 46 7.06 -14.69 2.02
CA THR A 46 7.00 -13.69 0.96
C THR A 46 5.63 -13.00 0.90
N ALA A 47 4.53 -13.76 0.93
CA ALA A 47 3.18 -13.17 0.96
C ALA A 47 2.99 -12.27 2.17
N PHE A 48 3.40 -12.71 3.37
CA PHE A 48 3.28 -11.90 4.58
C PHE A 48 4.08 -10.59 4.48
N PHE A 49 5.30 -10.66 3.96
CA PHE A 49 6.15 -9.49 3.74
C PHE A 49 5.54 -8.50 2.74
N LEU A 50 5.05 -8.99 1.60
CA LEU A 50 4.37 -8.16 0.59
C LEU A 50 3.10 -7.51 1.16
N ARG A 51 2.31 -8.26 1.94
CA ARG A 51 1.11 -7.75 2.61
C ARG A 51 1.42 -6.61 3.59
N ALA A 52 2.53 -6.72 4.32
CA ALA A 52 2.98 -5.67 5.22
C ALA A 52 3.37 -4.40 4.44
N ILE A 53 4.08 -4.55 3.32
CA ILE A 53 4.41 -3.44 2.43
C ILE A 53 3.13 -2.79 1.87
N GLU A 54 2.17 -3.59 1.39
CA GLU A 54 0.87 -3.11 0.91
C GLU A 54 0.17 -2.24 1.96
N MET A 55 0.07 -2.73 3.20
CA MET A 55 -0.60 -2.01 4.30
C MET A 55 0.10 -0.69 4.65
N ILE A 56 1.44 -0.70 4.72
CA ILE A 56 2.22 0.52 4.99
C ILE A 56 2.07 1.51 3.84
N ALA A 57 2.23 1.05 2.60
CA ALA A 57 2.16 1.91 1.43
C ALA A 57 0.77 2.52 1.25
N ALA A 58 -0.29 1.72 1.39
CA ALA A 58 -1.67 2.18 1.36
C ALA A 58 -1.93 3.23 2.46
N SER A 59 -1.45 2.99 3.69
CA SER A 59 -1.58 3.95 4.79
C SER A 59 -0.92 5.30 4.47
N VAL A 60 0.30 5.28 3.93
CA VAL A 60 1.02 6.51 3.55
C VAL A 60 0.31 7.24 2.40
N VAL A 61 -0.18 6.52 1.39
CA VAL A 61 -0.98 7.10 0.29
C VAL A 61 -2.22 7.79 0.85
N MET A 62 -2.95 7.16 1.77
CA MET A 62 -4.14 7.72 2.40
C MET A 62 -3.84 8.98 3.22
N ILE A 63 -2.75 8.97 4.00
CA ILE A 63 -2.31 10.16 4.75
C ILE A 63 -1.93 11.28 3.79
N ALA A 64 -1.16 10.98 2.74
CA ALA A 64 -0.75 11.98 1.75
C ALA A 64 -1.97 12.58 1.03
N LEU A 65 -2.96 11.76 0.66
CA LEU A 65 -4.24 12.23 0.11
C LEU A 65 -4.97 13.15 1.08
N ALA A 66 -5.11 12.75 2.35
CA ALA A 66 -5.77 13.56 3.37
C ALA A 66 -5.10 14.94 3.52
N VAL A 67 -3.77 14.99 3.53
CA VAL A 67 -3.00 16.24 3.60
C VAL A 67 -3.19 17.11 2.35
N ILE A 68 -3.18 16.51 1.15
CA ILE A 68 -3.40 17.25 -0.10
C ILE A 68 -4.82 17.82 -0.13
N ILE A 69 -5.83 17.01 0.17
CA ILE A 69 -7.23 17.42 0.18
C ILE A 69 -7.46 18.52 1.22
N GLY A 70 -6.98 18.33 2.46
CA GLY A 70 -7.07 19.33 3.53
C GLY A 70 -6.42 20.66 3.12
N GLY A 71 -5.24 20.61 2.50
CA GLY A 71 -4.58 21.82 1.98
C GLY A 71 -5.33 22.50 0.83
N LEU A 72 -6.01 21.74 -0.03
CA LEU A 72 -6.83 22.30 -1.12
C LEU A 72 -8.11 22.94 -0.59
N ILE A 73 -8.76 22.31 0.38
CA ILE A 73 -9.94 22.86 1.07
C ILE A 73 -9.54 24.13 1.82
N GLN A 74 -8.44 24.10 2.58
CA GLN A 74 -7.95 25.29 3.29
C GLN A 74 -7.71 26.46 2.33
N ARG A 75 -7.09 26.21 1.17
CA ARG A 75 -6.87 27.25 0.15
C ARG A 75 -8.16 27.79 -0.45
N ARG A 76 -9.19 26.96 -0.64
CA ARG A 76 -10.49 27.40 -1.19
C ARG A 76 -11.38 28.11 -0.15
N VAL A 77 -11.29 27.73 1.12
CA VAL A 77 -12.20 28.21 2.18
C VAL A 77 -11.61 29.41 2.92
N LEU A 78 -10.30 29.37 3.22
CA LEU A 78 -9.60 30.43 3.98
C LEU A 78 -8.79 31.38 3.08
N GLY A 79 -8.52 30.98 1.84
CA GLY A 79 -7.89 31.83 0.83
C GLY A 79 -8.94 32.59 0.02
N ARG A 80 -9.38 33.74 0.53
CA ARG A 80 -9.57 34.92 -0.33
C ARG A 80 -8.20 35.50 -0.64
#